data_AF-A0A1A7XX52-F1
#
_entry.id   AF-A0A1A7XX52-F1
#
_cell.length_a   1.000
_cell.length_b   1.000
_cell.length_c   1.000
_cell.angle_alpha   90.00
_cell.angle_beta   90.00
_cell.angle_gamma   90.00
#
_symmetry.space_group_name_H-M   'P 1'
#
loop_
_entity.id
_entity.type
_entity.pdbx_description
1 polymer ?
#
loop_
_entity_poly.entity_id
_entity_poly.type
_entity_poly.pdbx_seq_one_letter_code
_entity_poly.pdbx_strand_id
1 'polypeptide(L)'
;MFGIVVMVTETELSWGVYTKESSYSFALKCLISLSTVILLGLIIMYHAREIQLFMVDNGADDWRIAMTYERIFFIVLELLVCAIHPIPGQYVFTWTARLAFTYTPSVADADVDIILSIPMFLRLYLIGRVMLLHSKLFTDASSRSIGALNKINFNTRFVMKTLMTICPGTVLLVFSISSWIIAAWTVRVCERYHDKQEITSNFLGAMW
;
A
#
# COMPACT_ATOMS: atom_id res chain seq x y z
N MET A 1 7.85 -0.12 -0.63
CA MET A 1 8.05 -1.58 -0.79
C MET A 1 8.73 -2.19 0.42
N PHE A 2 9.91 -1.68 0.82
CA PHE A 2 10.62 -2.17 2.01
C PHE A 2 9.73 -2.36 3.25
N GLY A 3 8.95 -1.34 3.64
CA GLY A 3 8.05 -1.45 4.80
C GLY A 3 7.02 -2.57 4.71
N ILE A 4 6.47 -2.87 3.52
CA ILE A 4 5.52 -3.99 3.34
C ILE A 4 6.23 -5.33 3.53
N VAL A 5 7.43 -5.48 2.96
CA VAL A 5 8.24 -6.70 3.11
C VAL A 5 8.59 -6.94 4.57
N VAL A 6 9.07 -5.90 5.27
CA VAL A 6 9.40 -6.00 6.70
C VAL A 6 8.16 -6.33 7.53
N MET A 7 7.00 -5.75 7.22
CA MET A 7 5.73 -6.08 7.88
C MET A 7 5.34 -7.55 7.69
N VAL A 8 5.41 -8.08 6.46
CA VAL A 8 5.09 -9.49 6.19
C VAL A 8 6.07 -10.40 6.94
N THR A 9 7.37 -10.07 6.94
CA THR A 9 8.36 -10.84 7.71
C THR A 9 8.10 -10.79 9.21
N GLU A 10 7.74 -9.63 9.76
CA GLU A 10 7.42 -9.51 11.19
C GLU A 10 6.21 -10.37 11.56
N THR A 11 5.18 -10.37 10.71
CA THR A 11 3.96 -11.15 10.91
C THR A 11 4.22 -12.66 10.86
N GLU A 12 5.06 -13.13 9.92
CA GLU A 12 5.39 -14.56 9.80
C GLU A 12 6.36 -15.03 10.91
N LEU A 13 7.37 -14.25 11.25
CA LEU A 13 8.36 -14.64 12.27
C LEU A 13 7.80 -14.53 13.70
N SER A 14 6.93 -13.56 13.98
CA SER A 14 6.28 -13.41 15.28
C SER A 14 5.31 -14.53 15.63
N TRP A 15 4.95 -15.34 14.64
CA TRP A 15 4.11 -16.52 14.83
C TRP A 15 4.92 -17.81 14.92
N GLY A 16 5.95 -17.96 14.08
CA GLY A 16 6.68 -19.21 13.93
C GLY A 16 7.97 -19.33 14.74
N VAL A 17 8.61 -18.21 15.11
CA VAL A 17 10.01 -18.23 15.61
C VAL A 17 10.16 -17.50 16.94
N TYR A 18 9.54 -16.34 17.12
CA TYR A 18 9.67 -15.55 18.34
C TYR A 18 8.32 -15.02 18.82
N THR A 19 8.21 -14.70 20.11
CA THR A 19 7.02 -14.03 20.66
C THR A 19 7.05 -12.53 20.37
N LYS A 20 5.88 -11.92 20.22
CA LYS A 20 5.68 -10.47 20.01
C LYS A 20 6.34 -9.57 21.07
N GLU A 21 6.69 -10.13 22.23
CA GLU A 21 7.38 -9.43 23.32
C GLU A 21 8.89 -9.30 23.11
N SER A 22 9.44 -10.07 22.16
CA SER A 22 10.88 -10.08 21.92
C SER A 22 11.40 -8.76 21.36
N SER A 23 12.65 -8.42 21.71
CA SER A 23 13.37 -7.27 21.17
C SER A 23 13.42 -7.28 19.63
N TYR A 24 13.34 -8.46 19.01
CA TYR A 24 13.30 -8.62 17.55
C TYR A 24 12.01 -8.09 16.93
N SER A 25 10.83 -8.39 17.50
CA SER A 25 9.55 -7.81 17.04
C SER A 25 9.58 -6.29 17.17
N PHE A 26 10.07 -5.77 18.31
CA PHE A 26 10.19 -4.34 18.53
C PHE A 26 11.13 -3.67 17.49
N ALA A 27 12.28 -4.27 17.20
CA ALA A 27 13.23 -3.76 16.21
C ALA A 27 12.61 -3.71 14.79
N LEU A 28 11.90 -4.76 14.37
CA LEU A 28 11.23 -4.80 13.06
C LEU A 28 10.10 -3.78 12.97
N LYS A 29 9.28 -3.62 14.02
CA LYS A 29 8.25 -2.57 14.09
C LYS A 29 8.85 -1.16 14.05
N CYS A 30 9.99 -0.95 14.70
CA CYS A 30 10.73 0.31 14.63
C CYS A 30 11.24 0.58 13.20
N LEU A 31 11.80 -0.43 12.53
CA LEU A 31 12.22 -0.32 11.12
C LEU A 31 11.05 -0.02 10.18
N ILE A 32 9.89 -0.64 10.41
CA ILE A 32 8.66 -0.32 9.69
C ILE A 32 8.34 1.16 9.88
N SER A 33 8.24 1.62 11.14
CA SER A 33 7.88 3.01 11.45
C SER A 33 8.86 4.01 10.84
N LEU A 34 10.17 3.79 10.99
CA LEU A 34 11.21 4.61 10.37
C LEU A 34 11.05 4.69 8.86
N SER A 35 10.81 3.55 8.19
CA SER A 35 10.60 3.52 6.74
C SER A 35 9.35 4.30 6.31
N THR A 36 8.32 4.37 7.17
CA THR A 36 7.10 5.12 6.89
C THR A 36 7.31 6.62 7.01
N VAL A 37 8.08 7.08 8.00
CA VAL A 37 8.43 8.50 8.17
C VAL A 37 9.22 8.99 6.95
N ILE A 38 10.21 8.20 6.51
CA ILE A 38 10.96 8.49 5.29
C ILE A 38 10.02 8.55 4.07
N LEU A 39 9.12 7.59 3.93
CA LEU A 39 8.14 7.57 2.83
C LEU A 39 7.26 8.82 2.82
N LEU A 40 6.71 9.23 3.97
CA LEU A 40 5.88 10.42 4.08
C LEU A 40 6.67 11.69 3.70
N GLY A 41 7.92 11.80 4.15
CA GLY A 41 8.80 12.90 3.75
C GLY A 41 9.04 12.95 2.24
N LEU A 42 9.23 11.79 1.60
CA LEU A 42 9.37 11.69 0.15
C LEU A 42 8.08 12.07 -0.60
N ILE A 43 6.90 11.71 -0.10
CA ILE A 43 5.61 12.10 -0.70
C ILE A 43 5.40 13.61 -0.62
N ILE A 44 5.72 14.23 0.52
CA ILE A 44 5.65 15.69 0.68
C ILE A 44 6.62 16.38 -0.30
N MET A 45 7.86 15.89 -0.40
CA MET A 45 8.85 16.41 -1.33
C MET A 45 8.41 16.26 -2.79
N TYR A 46 7.77 15.13 -3.14
CA TYR A 46 7.20 14.90 -4.46
C TYR A 46 6.14 15.95 -4.81
N HIS A 47 5.17 16.18 -3.93
CA HIS A 47 4.13 17.20 -4.18
C HIS A 47 4.70 18.62 -4.18
N ALA A 48 5.73 18.90 -3.37
CA ALA A 48 6.41 20.19 -3.43
C ALA A 48 7.06 20.42 -4.82
N ARG A 49 7.69 19.39 -5.40
CA ARG A 49 8.25 19.46 -6.76
C ARG A 49 7.18 19.56 -7.83
N GLU A 50 6.07 18.86 -7.67
CA GLU A 50 4.91 18.97 -8.56
C GLU A 50 4.34 20.40 -8.60
N ILE A 51 4.19 21.02 -7.42
CA ILE A 51 3.74 22.42 -7.30
C ILE A 51 4.76 23.38 -7.91
N GLN A 52 6.06 23.18 -7.68
CA GLN A 52 7.12 23.99 -8.29
C GLN A 52 7.10 23.91 -9.82
N LEU A 53 6.91 22.72 -10.39
CA LEU A 53 6.77 22.56 -11.83
C LEU A 53 5.55 23.32 -12.36
N PHE A 54 4.41 23.21 -11.68
CA PHE A 54 3.21 23.96 -12.07
C PHE A 54 3.41 25.48 -12.01
N MET A 55 4.12 25.99 -10.99
CA MET A 55 4.44 27.41 -10.88
C MET A 55 5.33 27.90 -12.03
N VAL A 56 6.37 27.13 -12.37
CA VAL A 56 7.29 27.46 -13.48
C VAL A 56 6.56 27.44 -14.83
N ASP A 57 5.70 26.44 -15.07
CA ASP A 57 4.96 26.32 -16.32
C ASP A 57 3.95 27.47 -16.53
N ASN A 58 3.44 28.06 -15.45
CA ASN A 58 2.47 29.16 -15.49
C ASN A 58 3.06 30.55 -15.19
N GLY A 59 4.37 30.63 -14.89
CA GLY A 59 5.02 31.88 -14.50
C GLY A 59 4.43 32.52 -13.23
N ALA A 60 3.94 31.69 -12.29
CA ALA A 60 3.35 32.16 -11.04
C ALA A 60 4.37 32.14 -9.90
N ASP A 61 4.56 33.28 -9.23
CA ASP A 61 5.50 33.39 -8.10
C ASP A 61 4.91 32.89 -6.77
N ASP A 62 3.59 32.89 -6.63
CA ASP A 62 2.88 32.50 -5.40
C ASP A 62 2.36 31.05 -5.46
N TRP A 63 2.93 30.17 -4.64
CA TRP A 63 2.51 28.75 -4.52
C TRP A 63 1.05 28.57 -4.07
N ARG A 64 0.50 29.57 -3.39
CA ARG A 64 -0.90 29.56 -2.91
C ARG A 64 -1.89 29.53 -4.08
N ILE A 65 -1.52 30.12 -5.22
CA ILE A 65 -2.33 30.14 -6.44
C ILE A 65 -2.38 28.73 -7.07
N ALA A 66 -1.29 27.96 -6.93
CA ALA A 66 -1.20 26.58 -7.41
C ALA A 66 -1.91 25.57 -6.50
N MET A 67 -2.26 25.96 -5.26
CA MET A 67 -2.79 25.06 -4.25
C MET A 67 -4.32 25.13 -4.16
N THR A 68 -5.00 24.21 -4.84
CA THR A 68 -6.47 24.07 -4.77
C THR A 68 -6.91 23.20 -3.59
N TYR A 69 -8.13 23.44 -3.08
CA TYR A 69 -8.70 22.61 -2.00
C TYR A 69 -8.79 21.12 -2.35
N GLU A 70 -9.11 20.82 -3.61
CA GLU A 70 -9.15 19.45 -4.13
C GLU A 70 -7.76 18.79 -4.08
N ARG A 71 -6.71 19.52 -4.49
CA ARG A 71 -5.31 19.04 -4.42
C ARG A 71 -4.90 18.78 -2.96
N ILE A 72 -5.19 19.72 -2.06
CA ILE A 72 -4.89 19.54 -0.62
C ILE A 72 -5.59 18.30 -0.09
N PHE A 73 -6.88 18.12 -0.40
CA PHE A 73 -7.66 16.96 0.05
C PHE A 73 -7.02 15.65 -0.39
N PHE A 74 -6.64 15.52 -1.66
CA PHE A 74 -5.97 14.31 -2.15
C PHE A 74 -4.59 14.09 -1.53
N ILE A 75 -3.79 15.14 -1.32
CA ILE A 75 -2.49 15.03 -0.63
C ILE A 75 -2.69 14.55 0.81
N VAL A 76 -3.67 15.10 1.53
CA VAL A 76 -3.96 14.69 2.91
C VAL A 76 -4.43 13.25 2.96
N LEU A 77 -5.34 12.85 2.07
CA LEU A 77 -5.80 11.46 1.97
C LEU A 77 -4.62 10.51 1.69
N GLU A 78 -3.74 10.90 0.78
CA GLU A 78 -2.55 10.13 0.43
C GLU A 78 -1.62 9.95 1.64
N LEU A 79 -1.35 11.03 2.37
CA LEU A 79 -0.54 11.00 3.58
C LEU A 79 -1.19 10.15 4.67
N LEU A 80 -2.51 10.22 4.85
CA LEU A 80 -3.22 9.39 5.82
C LEU A 80 -3.10 7.90 5.49
N VAL A 81 -3.34 7.53 4.23
CA VAL A 81 -3.17 6.14 3.76
C VAL A 81 -1.74 5.64 3.96
N CYS A 82 -0.75 6.48 3.65
CA CYS A 82 0.66 6.13 3.82
C CYS A 82 1.15 6.21 5.28
N ALA A 83 0.41 6.86 6.17
CA ALA A 83 0.74 6.92 7.59
C ALA A 83 0.28 5.67 8.34
N ILE A 84 -0.71 4.92 7.85
CA ILE A 84 -1.19 3.70 8.51
C ILE A 84 -0.12 2.61 8.45
N HIS A 85 0.47 2.26 9.60
CA HIS A 85 1.42 1.17 9.79
C HIS A 85 1.32 0.61 11.21
N PRO A 86 1.70 -0.64 11.47
CA PRO A 86 1.82 -1.17 12.82
C PRO A 86 2.88 -0.37 13.59
N ILE A 87 2.44 0.38 14.60
CA ILE A 87 3.30 1.23 15.45
C ILE A 87 4.01 0.34 16.47
N PRO A 88 5.30 0.58 16.78
CA PRO A 88 6.00 -0.16 17.83
C PRO A 88 5.23 -0.04 19.16
N GLY A 89 4.77 -1.18 19.67
CA GLY A 89 3.94 -1.29 20.86
C GLY A 89 3.17 -2.61 20.88
N GLN A 90 2.61 -2.94 22.03
CA GLN A 90 1.68 -4.05 22.21
C GLN A 90 0.28 -3.47 22.35
N TYR A 91 -0.51 -3.58 21.29
CA TYR A 91 -1.90 -3.17 21.28
C TYR A 91 -2.74 -4.39 20.95
N VAL A 92 -3.39 -4.95 21.96
CA VAL A 92 -4.27 -6.11 21.83
C VAL A 92 -5.72 -5.66 21.80
N PHE A 93 -6.51 -6.31 20.96
CA PHE A 93 -7.95 -6.13 20.82
C PHE A 93 -8.65 -7.48 20.97
N THR A 94 -9.69 -7.54 21.79
CA THR A 94 -10.48 -8.77 21.98
C THR A 94 -11.33 -9.04 20.74
N TRP A 95 -10.96 -10.02 19.92
CA TRP A 95 -11.68 -10.39 18.72
C TRP A 95 -12.60 -11.60 18.95
N THR A 96 -13.92 -11.35 18.89
CA THR A 96 -14.94 -12.41 18.97
C THR A 96 -15.33 -12.86 17.57
N ALA A 97 -15.03 -14.10 17.20
CA ALA A 97 -15.52 -14.72 15.96
C ALA A 97 -16.32 -15.99 16.25
N ARG A 98 -17.16 -16.41 15.30
CA ARG A 98 -17.82 -17.72 15.36
C ARG A 98 -17.06 -18.70 14.45
N LEU A 99 -16.67 -19.86 14.98
CA LEU A 99 -16.04 -20.90 14.16
C LEU A 99 -17.03 -21.42 13.13
N ALA A 100 -16.60 -21.52 11.86
CA ALA A 100 -17.46 -21.90 10.74
C ALA A 100 -18.07 -23.31 10.87
N PHE A 101 -17.37 -24.24 11.53
CA PHE A 101 -17.81 -25.64 11.65
C PHE A 101 -18.59 -25.94 12.92
N THR A 102 -18.27 -25.29 14.04
CA THR A 102 -18.86 -25.62 15.36
C THR A 102 -19.89 -24.58 15.82
N TYR A 103 -19.99 -23.43 15.13
CA TYR A 103 -20.81 -22.27 15.51
C TYR A 103 -20.60 -21.74 16.94
N THR A 104 -19.56 -22.23 17.63
CA THR A 104 -19.18 -21.78 18.96
C THR A 104 -18.51 -20.41 18.85
N PRO A 105 -18.83 -19.47 19.76
CA PRO A 105 -18.09 -18.22 19.85
C PRO A 105 -16.68 -18.52 20.36
N SER A 106 -15.67 -18.12 19.59
CA SER A 106 -14.26 -18.11 20.00
C SER A 106 -13.81 -16.67 20.19
N VAL A 107 -13.29 -16.41 21.39
CA VAL A 107 -12.72 -15.13 21.79
C VAL A 107 -11.21 -15.29 21.75
N ALA A 108 -10.55 -14.53 20.89
CA ALA A 108 -9.10 -14.50 20.78
C ALA A 108 -8.61 -13.06 20.95
N ASP A 109 -7.55 -12.88 21.72
CA ASP A 109 -6.85 -11.59 21.78
C ASP A 109 -6.06 -11.43 20.48
N ALA A 110 -6.55 -10.56 19.60
CA ALA A 110 -5.95 -10.30 18.31
C ALA A 110 -5.11 -9.03 18.37
N ASP A 111 -3.92 -9.06 17.79
CA ASP A 111 -3.07 -7.88 17.73
C ASP A 111 -3.68 -6.85 16.77
N VAL A 112 -3.81 -5.61 17.24
CA VAL A 112 -4.24 -4.45 16.42
C VAL A 112 -3.31 -4.27 15.21
N ASP A 113 -2.06 -4.77 15.31
CA ASP A 113 -1.09 -4.84 14.22
C ASP A 113 -1.68 -5.39 12.91
N ILE A 114 -2.62 -6.34 12.97
CA ILE A 114 -3.22 -6.97 11.78
C ILE A 114 -4.20 -6.04 11.08
N ILE A 115 -5.03 -5.37 11.86
CA ILE A 115 -5.96 -4.39 11.31
C ILE A 115 -5.19 -3.25 10.64
N LEU A 116 -3.99 -2.93 11.16
CA LEU A 116 -3.10 -1.91 10.59
C LEU A 116 -2.20 -2.44 9.46
N SER A 117 -1.95 -3.76 9.37
CA SER A 117 -1.11 -4.36 8.34
C SER A 117 -1.81 -4.50 7.00
N ILE A 118 -3.11 -4.83 6.99
CA ILE A 118 -3.94 -4.92 5.78
C ILE A 118 -3.94 -3.60 4.97
N PRO A 119 -4.29 -2.42 5.55
CA PRO A 119 -4.26 -1.16 4.84
C PRO A 119 -2.85 -0.74 4.40
N MET A 120 -1.78 -1.34 4.95
CA MET A 120 -0.42 -1.09 4.50
C MET A 120 -0.19 -1.52 3.03
N PHE A 121 -0.94 -2.52 2.53
CA PHE A 121 -0.90 -2.91 1.12
C PHE A 121 -1.51 -1.85 0.19
N LEU A 122 -2.33 -0.93 0.71
CA LEU A 122 -2.86 0.15 -0.12
C LEU A 122 -1.73 0.97 -0.74
N ARG A 123 -0.58 1.08 -0.06
CA ARG A 123 0.65 1.74 -0.54
C ARG A 123 1.21 1.16 -1.85
N LEU A 124 0.74 0.00 -2.33
CA LEU A 124 1.08 -0.53 -3.65
C LEU A 124 0.64 0.41 -4.80
N TYR A 125 -0.31 1.33 -4.57
CA TYR A 125 -0.67 2.34 -5.59
C TYR A 125 0.54 3.19 -6.02
N LEU A 126 1.53 3.38 -5.15
CA LEU A 126 2.77 4.11 -5.44
C LEU A 126 3.59 3.44 -6.54
N ILE A 127 3.53 2.11 -6.67
CA ILE A 127 4.19 1.39 -7.79
C ILE A 127 3.60 1.86 -9.11
N GLY A 128 2.27 1.97 -9.17
CA GLY A 128 1.57 2.53 -10.32
C GLY A 128 2.09 3.92 -10.65
N ARG A 129 2.18 4.83 -9.66
CA ARG A 129 2.72 6.18 -9.88
C ARG A 129 4.16 6.18 -10.41
N VAL A 130 5.05 5.36 -9.85
CA VAL A 130 6.46 5.26 -10.31
C VAL A 130 6.54 4.70 -11.73
N MET A 131 5.77 3.66 -12.05
CA MET A 131 5.68 3.09 -13.38
C MET A 131 5.24 4.13 -14.41
N LEU A 132 4.26 4.97 -14.04
CA LEU A 132 3.80 6.07 -14.89
C LEU A 132 4.88 7.14 -15.10
N LEU A 133 5.60 7.51 -14.04
CA LEU A 133 6.63 8.55 -14.09
C LEU A 133 7.90 8.12 -14.83
N HIS A 134 8.23 6.83 -14.87
CA HIS A 134 9.43 6.33 -15.56
C HIS A 134 9.16 5.77 -16.96
N SER A 135 7.90 5.67 -17.36
CA SER A 135 7.57 5.15 -18.69
C SER A 135 7.96 6.19 -19.75
N LYS A 136 9.04 5.87 -20.50
CA LYS A 136 9.55 6.70 -21.61
C LYS A 136 8.47 7.07 -22.63
N LEU A 137 7.42 6.26 -22.75
CA LEU A 137 6.29 6.53 -23.65
C LEU A 137 5.51 7.80 -23.26
N PHE A 138 5.42 8.11 -21.96
CA PHE A 138 4.58 9.21 -21.43
C PHE A 138 5.38 10.41 -20.92
N THR A 139 6.69 10.23 -20.70
CA THR A 139 7.58 11.31 -20.28
C THR A 139 8.37 11.94 -21.43
N ASP A 140 8.31 11.37 -22.63
CA ASP A 140 9.03 11.92 -23.77
C ASP A 140 8.49 13.29 -24.18
N ALA A 141 9.41 14.18 -24.57
CA ALA A 141 9.05 15.54 -24.99
C ALA A 141 8.15 15.52 -26.24
N SER A 142 8.36 14.55 -27.13
CA SER A 142 7.53 14.36 -28.33
C SER A 142 6.08 14.01 -27.97
N SER A 143 5.87 13.05 -27.07
CA SER A 143 4.52 12.63 -26.66
C SER A 143 3.82 13.76 -25.89
N ARG A 144 4.52 14.47 -25.00
CA ARG A 144 3.99 15.65 -24.31
C ARG A 144 3.54 16.76 -25.28
N SER A 145 4.34 17.02 -26.31
CA SER A 145 4.01 18.04 -27.33
C SER A 145 2.79 17.64 -28.17
N ILE A 146 2.71 16.36 -28.59
CA ILE A 146 1.55 15.82 -29.31
C ILE A 146 0.29 15.87 -28.44
N GLY A 147 0.40 15.58 -27.15
CA GLY A 147 -0.71 15.68 -26.21
C GLY A 147 -1.22 17.11 -26.05
N ALA A 148 -0.30 18.09 -25.95
CA ALA A 148 -0.67 19.51 -25.89
C ALA A 148 -1.40 19.97 -27.16
N LEU A 149 -0.91 19.57 -28.34
CA LEU A 149 -1.56 19.86 -29.63
C LEU A 149 -2.97 19.26 -29.72
N ASN A 150 -3.17 18.07 -29.18
CA ASN A 150 -4.47 17.40 -29.17
C ASN A 150 -5.35 17.76 -27.95
N LYS A 151 -4.90 18.69 -27.08
CA LYS A 151 -5.56 19.02 -25.81
C LYS A 151 -5.84 17.80 -24.92
N ILE A 152 -4.95 16.81 -24.97
CA ILE A 152 -5.04 15.59 -24.16
C ILE A 152 -4.18 15.78 -22.90
N ASN A 153 -4.82 15.68 -21.74
CA ASN A 153 -4.12 15.63 -20.47
C ASN A 153 -3.63 14.20 -20.19
N PHE A 154 -2.33 14.05 -19.93
CA PHE A 154 -1.71 12.78 -19.53
C PHE A 154 -2.11 12.40 -18.11
N ASN A 155 -3.34 11.89 -17.96
CA ASN A 155 -3.86 11.41 -16.70
C ASN A 155 -3.46 9.94 -16.45
N THR A 156 -3.39 9.54 -15.18
CA THR A 156 -3.15 8.14 -14.78
C THR A 156 -4.18 7.18 -15.41
N ARG A 157 -5.42 7.62 -15.53
CA ARG A 157 -6.50 6.88 -16.23
C ARG A 157 -6.23 6.71 -17.73
N PHE A 158 -5.65 7.71 -18.38
CA PHE A 158 -5.28 7.61 -19.80
C PHE A 158 -4.18 6.57 -19.99
N VAL A 159 -3.13 6.65 -19.16
CA VAL A 159 -2.03 5.69 -19.25
C VAL A 159 -2.47 4.26 -18.93
N MET A 160 -3.29 4.07 -17.90
CA MET A 160 -3.80 2.74 -17.58
C MET A 160 -4.61 2.16 -18.74
N LYS A 161 -5.44 2.98 -19.42
CA LYS A 161 -6.14 2.56 -20.63
C LYS A 161 -5.17 2.17 -21.74
N THR A 162 -4.14 2.99 -22.00
CA THR A 162 -3.13 2.69 -23.02
C THR A 162 -2.38 1.39 -22.74
N LEU A 163 -1.98 1.14 -21.48
CA LEU A 163 -1.36 -0.12 -21.06
C LEU A 163 -2.28 -1.32 -21.29
N MET A 164 -3.57 -1.19 -20.91
CA MET A 164 -4.57 -2.22 -21.16
C MET A 164 -4.82 -2.45 -22.65
N THR A 165 -4.62 -1.46 -23.52
CA THR A 165 -4.75 -1.63 -24.98
C THR A 165 -3.51 -2.25 -25.63
N ILE A 166 -2.31 -1.90 -25.17
CA ILE A 166 -1.05 -2.40 -25.78
C ILE A 166 -0.79 -3.86 -25.38
N CYS A 167 -0.87 -4.17 -24.09
CA CYS A 167 -0.56 -5.51 -23.55
C CYS A 167 -1.59 -5.94 -22.50
N PRO A 168 -2.87 -6.15 -22.90
CA PRO A 168 -3.96 -6.49 -21.98
C PRO A 168 -3.64 -7.72 -21.13
N GLY A 169 -3.12 -8.78 -21.76
CA GLY A 169 -2.83 -10.05 -21.10
C GLY A 169 -1.80 -9.93 -19.98
N THR A 170 -0.68 -9.24 -20.23
CA THR A 170 0.39 -9.08 -19.23
C THR A 170 -0.07 -8.22 -18.05
N VAL A 171 -0.75 -7.10 -18.31
CA VAL A 171 -1.24 -6.21 -17.24
C VAL A 171 -2.26 -6.92 -16.36
N LEU A 172 -3.23 -7.61 -16.97
CA LEU A 172 -4.23 -8.38 -16.24
C LEU A 172 -3.60 -9.51 -15.43
N LEU A 173 -2.67 -10.27 -16.02
CA LEU A 173 -2.00 -11.38 -15.35
C LEU A 173 -1.23 -10.89 -14.11
N VAL A 174 -0.44 -9.82 -14.23
CA VAL A 174 0.31 -9.26 -13.10
C VAL A 174 -0.63 -8.79 -11.99
N PHE A 175 -1.72 -8.11 -12.35
CA PHE A 175 -2.72 -7.65 -11.38
C PHE A 175 -3.44 -8.82 -10.69
N SER A 176 -3.87 -9.83 -11.44
CA SER A 176 -4.56 -11.00 -10.90
C SER A 176 -3.67 -11.82 -9.96
N ILE A 177 -2.43 -12.10 -10.36
CA ILE A 177 -1.51 -12.89 -9.51
C ILE A 177 -1.16 -12.12 -8.23
N SER A 178 -0.86 -10.81 -8.35
CA SER A 178 -0.52 -10.01 -7.16
C SER A 178 -1.71 -9.88 -6.19
N SER A 179 -2.91 -9.61 -6.70
CA SER A 179 -4.11 -9.52 -5.86
C SER A 179 -4.45 -10.87 -5.21
N TRP A 180 -4.31 -11.99 -5.92
CA TRP A 180 -4.54 -13.32 -5.37
C TRP A 180 -3.59 -13.66 -4.21
N ILE A 181 -2.28 -13.37 -4.37
CA ILE A 181 -1.28 -13.59 -3.31
C ILE A 181 -1.59 -12.74 -2.07
N ILE A 182 -1.96 -11.47 -2.26
CA ILE A 182 -2.28 -10.55 -1.14
C ILE A 182 -3.57 -11.02 -0.43
N ALA A 183 -4.58 -11.44 -1.18
CA ALA A 183 -5.83 -11.94 -0.62
C ALA A 183 -5.61 -13.22 0.18
N ALA A 184 -4.89 -14.20 -0.38
CA ALA A 184 -4.55 -15.45 0.31
C ALA A 184 -3.77 -15.19 1.59
N TRP A 185 -2.79 -14.28 1.56
CA TRP A 185 -2.04 -13.90 2.76
C TRP A 185 -2.95 -13.24 3.81
N THR A 186 -3.83 -12.32 3.39
CA THR A 186 -4.75 -11.61 4.29
C THR A 186 -5.73 -12.57 4.97
N VAL A 187 -6.36 -13.47 4.21
CA VAL A 187 -7.29 -14.48 4.74
C VAL A 187 -6.58 -15.36 5.76
N ARG A 188 -5.40 -15.87 5.40
CA ARG A 188 -4.59 -16.71 6.30
C ARG A 188 -4.30 -15.99 7.62
N VAL A 189 -3.87 -14.73 7.57
CA VAL A 189 -3.56 -13.96 8.78
C VAL A 189 -4.79 -13.75 9.66
N CYS A 190 -5.97 -13.52 9.06
CA CYS A 190 -7.23 -13.36 9.79
C CYS A 190 -7.70 -14.67 10.45
N GLU A 191 -7.61 -15.80 9.74
CA GLU A 191 -8.12 -17.10 10.24
C GLU A 191 -7.20 -17.71 11.31
N ARG A 192 -5.91 -17.39 11.27
CA ARG A 192 -4.89 -17.98 12.17
C ARG A 192 -5.08 -17.64 13.65
N TYR A 193 -5.89 -16.65 14.01
CA TYR A 193 -6.19 -16.31 15.41
C TYR A 193 -7.27 -17.19 16.03
N HIS A 194 -8.15 -17.75 15.22
CA HIS A 194 -9.26 -18.59 15.68
C HIS A 194 -8.98 -20.07 15.56
N ASP A 195 -7.94 -20.45 14.82
CA ASP A 195 -7.56 -21.84 14.56
C ASP A 195 -6.26 -22.21 15.29
N LYS A 196 -6.39 -22.72 16.53
CA LYS A 196 -5.24 -23.10 17.38
C LYS A 196 -4.50 -24.35 16.89
N GLN A 197 -4.99 -25.05 15.87
CA GLN A 197 -4.50 -26.39 15.53
C GLN A 197 -3.63 -26.45 14.27
N GLU A 198 -3.33 -25.32 13.60
CA GLU A 198 -2.45 -25.21 12.40
C GLU A 198 -2.73 -26.16 11.22
N ILE A 199 -3.74 -27.04 11.31
CA ILE A 199 -4.05 -28.06 10.31
C ILE A 199 -4.84 -27.44 9.14
N THR A 200 -5.67 -26.43 9.40
CA THR A 200 -6.55 -25.81 8.40
C THR A 200 -6.09 -24.44 7.88
N SER A 201 -5.21 -23.72 8.59
CA SER A 201 -4.78 -22.36 8.23
C SER A 201 -3.43 -22.30 7.46
N ASN A 202 -3.22 -23.21 6.50
CA ASN A 202 -2.01 -23.21 5.67
C ASN A 202 -2.12 -22.22 4.51
N PHE A 203 -0.99 -21.62 4.09
CA PHE A 203 -0.98 -20.67 2.97
C PHE A 203 -1.53 -21.31 1.68
N LEU A 204 -1.21 -22.58 1.44
CA LEU A 204 -1.75 -23.34 0.32
C LEU A 204 -3.27 -23.52 0.39
N GLY A 205 -3.83 -23.63 1.60
CA GLY A 205 -5.27 -23.71 1.82
C GLY A 205 -5.96 -22.37 1.59
N ALA A 206 -5.33 -21.25 1.97
CA ALA A 206 -5.86 -19.91 1.70
C ALA A 206 -5.70 -19.47 0.22
N MET A 207 -4.80 -20.11 -0.54
CA MET A 207 -4.68 -19.90 -1.98
C MET A 207 -5.77 -20.63 -2.77
N TRP A 208 -6.19 -21.80 -2.30
CA TRP A 208 -7.18 -22.65 -2.96
C TRP A 208 -8.61 -22.12 -2.75
#